data_AF-A0A9F5IXV4-F1
#
_entry.id   AF-A0A9F5IXV4-F1
#
_cell.length_a   1.000
_cell.length_b   1.000
_cell.length_c   1.000
_cell.angle_alpha   90.00
_cell.angle_beta   90.00
_cell.angle_gamma   90.00
#
_symmetry.space_group_name_H-M   'P 1'
#
loop_
_entity.id
_entity.type
_entity.pdbx_description
1 polymer ?
#
loop_
_entity_poly.entity_id
_entity_poly.type
_entity_poly.pdbx_seq_one_letter_code
_entity_poly.pdbx_strand_id
1 'polypeptide(L)'
;MAASRRAQVLRLYRALLRESQGFTAYGYRTYAIRRIRDAFRENKNTKESSEINALISKAKTNLEMIHRQTQEVADISLGPFIWLLFANSAPSQLLILWKRTMLEVTIGQLYSAEKLVIECPQKI
;
A
#
# COMPACT_ATOMS: atom_id res chain seq x y z
N MET A 1 28.16 19.10 -4.69
CA MET A 1 26.78 18.85 -4.21
C MET A 1 26.09 17.58 -4.76
N ALA A 2 26.73 16.77 -5.62
CA ALA A 2 26.13 15.53 -6.18
C ALA A 2 26.13 14.33 -5.20
N ALA A 3 27.14 14.20 -4.33
CA ALA A 3 27.24 13.13 -3.34
C ALA A 3 26.07 13.14 -2.34
N SER A 4 25.64 14.34 -1.92
CA SER A 4 24.46 14.53 -1.04
C SER A 4 23.17 14.01 -1.69
N ARG A 5 22.97 14.27 -2.99
CA ARG A 5 21.78 13.84 -3.73
C ARG A 5 21.74 12.33 -3.93
N ARG A 6 22.86 11.70 -4.30
CA ARG A 6 22.95 10.24 -4.40
C ARG A 6 22.65 9.55 -3.07
N ALA A 7 23.18 10.08 -1.96
CA ALA A 7 22.89 9.57 -0.63
C ALA A 7 21.39 9.70 -0.27
N GLN A 8 20.75 10.83 -0.62
CA GLN A 8 19.32 11.03 -0.42
C GLN A 8 18.47 10.00 -1.18
N VAL A 9 18.75 9.78 -2.47
CA VAL A 9 18.05 8.79 -3.30
C VAL A 9 18.19 7.39 -2.71
N LEU A 10 19.39 7.01 -2.28
CA LEU A 10 19.63 5.71 -1.65
C LEU A 10 18.93 5.55 -0.29
N ARG A 11 18.82 6.62 0.51
CA ARG A 11 18.03 6.61 1.75
C ARG A 11 16.55 6.39 1.45
N LEU A 12 16.03 7.12 0.47
CA LEU A 12 14.62 7.02 0.04
C LEU A 12 14.29 5.62 -0.50
N TYR A 13 15.16 5.07 -1.33
CA TYR A 13 15.04 3.71 -1.86
C TYR A 13 14.95 2.66 -0.74
N ARG A 14 15.85 2.74 0.25
CA ARG A 14 15.83 1.83 1.41
C ARG A 14 14.60 2.03 2.29
N ALA A 15 14.09 3.26 2.42
CA ALA A 15 12.88 3.52 3.17
C ALA A 15 11.65 2.90 2.47
N LEU A 16 11.49 3.15 1.17
CA LEU A 16 10.41 2.54 0.35
C LEU A 16 10.41 1.02 0.43
N LEU A 17 11.58 0.38 0.32
CA LEU A 17 11.68 -1.08 0.45
C LEU A 17 11.30 -1.58 1.84
N ARG A 18 11.66 -0.84 2.91
CA ARG A 18 11.32 -1.23 4.29
C ARG A 18 9.83 -1.12 4.55
N GLU A 19 9.21 0.00 4.19
CA GLU A 19 7.75 0.18 4.32
C GLU A 19 6.98 -0.88 3.51
N SER A 20 7.46 -1.21 2.30
CA SER A 20 6.84 -2.24 1.46
C SER A 20 6.88 -3.65 2.08
N GLN A 21 7.81 -3.93 3.00
CA GLN A 21 7.81 -5.22 3.73
C GLN A 21 6.70 -5.30 4.77
N GLY A 22 6.17 -4.15 5.22
CA GLY A 22 5.10 -4.08 6.21
C GLY A 22 3.74 -4.53 5.68
N PHE A 23 3.56 -4.68 4.37
CA PHE A 23 2.34 -5.25 3.81
C PHE A 23 2.12 -6.68 4.32
N THR A 24 0.97 -6.88 4.96
CA THR A 24 0.53 -8.19 5.48
C THR A 24 0.31 -9.19 4.34
N ALA A 25 -0.29 -8.74 3.24
CA ALA A 25 -0.52 -9.59 2.07
C ALA A 25 0.74 -9.76 1.22
N TYR A 26 1.09 -11.02 0.93
CA TYR A 26 2.26 -11.39 0.15
C TYR A 26 2.28 -10.78 -1.27
N GLY A 27 1.12 -10.70 -1.92
CA GLY A 27 0.97 -10.11 -3.27
C GLY A 27 1.40 -8.65 -3.30
N TYR A 28 0.91 -7.82 -2.37
CA TYR A 28 1.26 -6.40 -2.30
C TYR A 28 2.71 -6.19 -1.95
N ARG A 29 3.23 -6.94 -0.98
CA ARG A 29 4.65 -6.89 -0.62
C ARG A 29 5.55 -7.15 -1.82
N THR A 30 5.32 -8.25 -2.53
CA THR A 30 6.17 -8.63 -3.67
C THR A 30 6.01 -7.68 -4.86
N TYR A 31 4.80 -7.23 -5.14
CA TYR A 31 4.51 -6.27 -6.21
C TYR A 31 5.15 -4.90 -5.95
N ALA A 32 4.96 -4.34 -4.74
CA ALA A 32 5.53 -3.05 -4.36
C ALA A 32 7.06 -3.08 -4.47
N ILE A 33 7.70 -4.12 -3.91
CA ILE A 33 9.15 -4.30 -3.99
C ILE A 33 9.62 -4.38 -5.45
N ARG A 34 8.94 -5.19 -6.28
CA ARG A 34 9.30 -5.35 -7.69
C ARG A 34 9.22 -4.01 -8.43
N ARG A 35 8.10 -3.30 -8.30
CA ARG A 35 7.91 -2.04 -9.01
C ARG A 35 8.82 -0.92 -8.53
N ILE A 36 9.12 -0.83 -7.23
CA ILE A 36 10.12 0.11 -6.71
C ILE A 36 11.47 -0.18 -7.37
N ARG A 37 11.88 -1.44 -7.45
CA ARG A 37 13.15 -1.81 -8.11
C ARG A 37 13.15 -1.45 -9.60
N ASP A 38 12.05 -1.74 -10.30
CA ASP A 38 11.92 -1.46 -11.73
C ASP A 38 11.96 0.05 -12.01
N ALA A 39 11.19 0.85 -11.26
CA ALA A 39 11.17 2.31 -11.41
C ALA A 39 12.54 2.97 -11.14
N PHE A 40 13.28 2.51 -10.13
CA PHE A 40 14.63 3.03 -9.85
C PHE A 40 15.66 2.58 -10.89
N ARG A 41 15.47 1.41 -11.51
CA ARG A 41 16.33 0.93 -12.59
C ARG A 41 16.06 1.69 -13.89
N GLU A 42 14.79 1.93 -14.24
CA GLU A 42 14.36 2.73 -15.39
C GLU A 42 14.97 4.14 -15.34
N ASN A 43 14.96 4.79 -14.17
CA ASN A 43 15.43 6.17 -14.00
C ASN A 43 16.91 6.30 -13.59
N LYS A 44 17.71 5.22 -13.68
CA LYS A 44 19.11 5.22 -13.23
C LYS A 44 20.01 6.16 -14.05
N ASN A 45 19.70 6.30 -15.35
CA ASN A 45 20.54 7.02 -16.31
C ASN A 45 20.05 8.44 -16.61
N THR A 46 19.00 8.92 -15.94
CA THR A 46 18.45 10.27 -16.11
C THR A 46 19.49 11.29 -15.64
N LYS A 47 19.86 12.23 -16.52
CA LYS A 47 20.89 13.26 -16.25
C LYS A 47 20.30 14.62 -15.92
N GLU A 48 19.03 14.84 -16.28
CA GLU A 48 18.34 16.11 -16.09
C GLU A 48 18.02 16.38 -14.60
N SER A 49 18.52 17.49 -14.07
CA SER A 49 18.38 17.80 -12.64
C SER A 49 16.95 18.15 -12.22
N SER A 50 16.13 18.67 -13.13
CA SER A 50 14.71 18.99 -12.89
C SER A 50 13.88 17.71 -12.74
N GLU A 51 14.07 16.76 -13.66
CA GLU A 51 13.40 15.47 -13.65
C GLU A 51 13.74 14.64 -12.40
N ILE A 52 15.02 14.62 -12.00
CA ILE A 52 15.44 13.93 -10.77
C ILE A 52 14.69 14.48 -9.54
N ASN A 53 14.51 15.80 -9.45
CA ASN A 53 13.79 16.41 -8.34
C ASN A 53 12.30 16.04 -8.35
N ALA A 54 11.67 16.02 -9.54
CA ALA A 54 10.29 15.59 -9.71
C ALA A 54 10.11 14.11 -9.29
N LEU A 55 11.03 13.24 -9.69
CA LEU A 55 11.04 11.82 -9.32
C LEU A 55 11.24 11.62 -7.81
N ILE A 56 12.13 12.39 -7.18
CA ILE A 56 12.32 12.36 -5.73
C ILE A 56 11.03 12.80 -5.01
N SER A 57 10.36 13.85 -5.49
CA SER A 57 9.08 14.31 -4.94
C SER A 57 8.02 13.21 -5.04
N LYS A 58 7.85 12.63 -6.23
CA LYS A 58 6.93 11.51 -6.49
C LYS A 58 7.22 10.31 -5.57
N ALA A 59 8.49 9.96 -5.39
CA ALA A 59 8.87 8.84 -4.54
C ALA A 59 8.63 9.10 -3.05
N LYS A 60 8.67 10.37 -2.58
CA LYS A 60 8.24 10.73 -1.22
C LYS A 60 6.74 10.58 -1.04
N THR A 61 5.93 11.08 -1.99
CA THR A 61 4.47 10.90 -1.96
C THR A 61 4.10 9.42 -1.93
N ASN A 62 4.79 8.59 -2.72
CA ASN A 62 4.58 7.14 -2.71
C ASN A 62 4.93 6.51 -1.35
N LEU A 63 5.98 6.99 -0.69
CA LEU A 63 6.37 6.51 0.64
C LEU A 63 5.26 6.79 1.67
N GLU A 64 4.69 7.99 1.66
CA GLU A 64 3.57 8.36 2.55
C GLU A 64 2.32 7.52 2.27
N MET A 65 2.04 7.19 1.01
CA MET A 65 0.93 6.29 0.65
C MET A 65 1.15 4.88 1.19
N ILE A 66 2.33 4.28 0.96
CA ILE A 66 2.67 2.95 1.46
C ILE A 66 2.60 2.91 2.99
N HIS A 67 3.07 3.97 3.66
CA HIS A 67 3.04 4.07 5.10
C HIS A 67 1.60 4.03 5.66
N ARG A 68 0.69 4.83 5.09
CA ARG A 68 -0.74 4.82 5.48
C ARG A 68 -1.40 3.46 5.27
N GLN A 69 -1.17 2.86 4.11
CA GLN A 69 -1.75 1.55 3.77
C GLN A 69 -1.23 0.42 4.65
N THR A 70 0.03 0.52 5.10
CA THR A 70 0.60 -0.45 6.02
C THR A 70 0.00 -0.33 7.43
N GLN A 71 -0.36 0.89 7.85
CA GLN A 71 -0.99 1.14 9.14
C GLN A 71 -2.47 0.74 9.17
N GLU A 72 -3.25 1.04 8.11
CA GLU A 72 -4.70 0.77 8.06
C GLU A 72 -5.05 -0.72 8.13
N VAL A 73 -4.17 -1.62 7.67
CA VAL A 73 -4.47 -3.06 7.65
C VAL A 73 -4.30 -3.73 9.03
N ALA A 74 -3.66 -3.06 10.01
CA ALA A 74 -3.52 -3.58 11.37
C ALA A 74 -4.85 -3.62 12.15
N ASP A 75 -5.82 -2.76 11.82
CA ASP A 75 -7.08 -2.60 12.56
C ASP A 75 -8.16 -3.64 12.19
N ILE A 76 -7.98 -4.40 11.11
CA ILE A 76 -8.98 -5.39 10.63
C ILE A 76 -9.04 -6.64 11.54
N SER A 77 -8.07 -6.82 12.44
CA SER A 77 -7.97 -7.99 13.33
C SER A 77 -9.01 -8.01 14.47
N LEU A 78 -9.56 -6.87 14.90
CA LEU A 78 -10.42 -6.80 16.10
C LEU A 78 -11.93 -6.64 15.81
N GLY A 79 -12.29 -6.25 14.59
CA GLY A 79 -13.69 -6.06 14.18
C GLY A 79 -14.60 -7.28 14.40
N PRO A 80 -14.18 -8.52 14.07
CA PRO A 80 -15.02 -9.71 14.24
C PRO A 80 -15.25 -10.09 15.72
N PHE A 81 -14.29 -9.78 16.60
CA PHE A 81 -14.30 -10.23 18.00
C PHE A 81 -15.09 -9.29 18.92
N ILE A 82 -15.06 -7.98 18.65
CA ILE A 82 -15.87 -6.99 19.38
C ILE A 82 -17.37 -7.22 19.14
N TRP A 83 -17.76 -7.70 17.94
CA TRP A 83 -19.14 -8.04 17.62
C TRP A 83 -19.62 -9.32 18.32
N LEU A 84 -18.74 -10.31 18.53
CA LEU A 84 -19.04 -11.52 19.30
C LEU A 84 -19.47 -11.21 20.74
N LEU A 85 -18.96 -10.13 21.33
CA LEU A 85 -19.35 -9.66 22.66
C LEU A 85 -20.80 -9.12 22.71
N PHE A 86 -21.33 -8.63 21.57
CA PHE A 86 -22.69 -8.08 21.45
C PHE A 86 -23.70 -9.05 20.78
N ALA A 87 -23.25 -10.18 20.25
CA ALA A 87 -24.05 -11.10 19.43
C ALA A 87 -25.10 -11.95 20.20
N ASN A 88 -25.22 -11.80 21.51
CA ASN A 88 -26.16 -12.59 22.32
C ASN A 88 -27.59 -12.00 22.38
N SER A 89 -27.90 -11.00 21.55
CA SER A 89 -29.17 -10.26 21.60
C SER A 89 -29.91 -10.10 20.25
N ALA A 90 -29.61 -10.89 19.20
CA ALA A 90 -30.24 -10.72 17.89
C ALA A 90 -30.76 -12.02 17.24
N PRO A 91 -31.99 -12.02 16.64
CA PRO A 91 -32.64 -13.21 16.08
C PRO A 91 -32.08 -13.68 14.72
N SER A 92 -32.27 -14.97 14.44
CA SER A 92 -31.62 -15.82 13.42
C SER A 92 -31.73 -15.39 11.94
N GLN A 93 -32.52 -14.38 11.60
CA GLN A 93 -32.66 -13.91 10.20
C GLN A 93 -31.59 -12.88 9.79
N LEU A 94 -31.00 -12.14 10.74
CA LEU A 94 -29.92 -11.20 10.45
C LEU A 94 -28.62 -11.92 10.05
N LEU A 95 -28.41 -13.16 10.49
CA LEU A 95 -27.20 -13.94 10.21
C LEU A 95 -26.92 -14.15 8.70
N ILE A 96 -27.95 -14.27 7.87
CA ILE A 96 -27.80 -14.51 6.42
C ILE A 96 -27.44 -13.21 5.69
N LEU A 97 -28.09 -12.10 6.05
CA LEU A 97 -27.78 -10.76 5.55
C LEU A 97 -26.39 -10.31 6.00
N TRP A 98 -26.01 -10.59 7.25
CA TRP A 98 -24.69 -10.31 7.78
C TRP A 98 -23.59 -11.18 7.18
N LYS A 99 -23.86 -12.45 6.86
CA LYS A 99 -22.92 -13.28 6.08
C LYS A 99 -22.68 -12.70 4.69
N ARG A 100 -23.72 -12.15 4.04
CA ARG A 100 -23.63 -11.54 2.72
C ARG A 100 -22.91 -10.20 2.76
N THR A 101 -23.20 -9.34 3.74
CA THR A 101 -22.48 -8.07 3.91
C THR A 101 -21.04 -8.27 4.38
N MET A 102 -20.74 -9.26 5.24
CA MET A 102 -19.35 -9.60 5.58
C MET A 102 -18.58 -10.21 4.40
N LEU A 103 -19.22 -11.05 3.57
CA LEU A 103 -18.61 -11.55 2.34
C LEU A 103 -18.34 -10.40 1.37
N GLU A 104 -19.25 -9.44 1.21
CA GLU A 104 -18.98 -8.28 0.33
C GLU A 104 -17.96 -7.29 0.91
N VAL A 105 -17.89 -7.12 2.23
CA VAL A 105 -16.83 -6.30 2.84
C VAL A 105 -15.48 -7.00 2.69
N THR A 106 -15.40 -8.32 2.88
CA THR A 106 -14.13 -9.06 2.71
C THR A 106 -13.72 -9.21 1.25
N ILE A 107 -14.66 -9.45 0.32
CA ILE A 107 -14.44 -9.44 -1.12
C ILE A 107 -14.09 -8.02 -1.60
N GLY A 108 -14.77 -7.00 -1.09
CA GLY A 108 -14.48 -5.59 -1.36
C GLY A 108 -13.09 -5.18 -0.86
N GLN A 109 -12.63 -5.72 0.27
CA GLN A 109 -11.25 -5.55 0.74
C GLN A 109 -10.25 -6.36 -0.12
N LEU A 110 -10.62 -7.54 -0.64
CA LEU A 110 -9.81 -8.33 -1.57
C LEU A 110 -9.64 -7.64 -2.94
N TYR A 111 -10.71 -7.08 -3.52
CA TYR A 111 -10.70 -6.38 -4.82
C TYR A 111 -10.26 -4.91 -4.72
N SER A 112 -10.54 -4.20 -3.62
CA SER A 112 -10.00 -2.84 -3.37
C SER A 112 -8.48 -2.89 -3.23
N ALA A 113 -7.98 -3.96 -2.65
CA ALA A 113 -6.55 -4.15 -2.50
C ALA A 113 -5.86 -4.44 -3.85
N GLU A 114 -6.52 -5.06 -4.86
CA GLU A 114 -5.95 -5.19 -6.22
C GLU A 114 -5.71 -3.83 -6.90
N LYS A 115 -6.37 -2.75 -6.45
CA LYS A 115 -6.34 -1.44 -7.12
C LYS A 115 -5.29 -0.47 -6.57
N LEU A 116 -4.59 -0.80 -5.50
CA LEU A 116 -3.83 0.20 -4.75
C LEU A 116 -2.40 -0.29 -4.54
N VAL A 117 -1.50 0.16 -5.41
CA VAL A 117 -0.24 0.86 -5.06
C VAL A 117 0.38 1.53 -6.32
N ILE A 118 0.04 1.16 -7.58
CA ILE A 118 0.90 1.60 -8.72
C ILE A 118 0.26 1.79 -10.11
N GLU A 119 -1.03 2.06 -10.21
CA GLU A 119 -1.48 2.82 -11.39
C GLU A 119 -1.33 4.30 -11.09
N CYS A 120 -0.13 4.85 -11.33
CA CYS A 120 -0.15 6.20 -11.88
C CYS A 120 -1.01 6.12 -13.13
N PRO A 121 -2.11 6.89 -13.26
CA PRO A 121 -2.69 7.10 -14.56
C PRO A 121 -1.64 7.87 -15.37
N GLN A 122 -0.84 7.16 -16.15
CA GLN A 122 -0.36 7.68 -17.41
C GLN A 122 -1.10 6.91 -18.48
N LYS A 123 -2.35 7.30 -18.69
CA LYS A 123 -3.00 7.09 -19.96
C LYS A 123 -3.49 8.44 -20.47
N ILE A 124 -2.61 8.99 -21.31
CA ILE A 124 -2.79 10.09 -22.29
C ILE A 124 -2.90 11.48 -21.67
#